data_AF-A0AAJ7BQS6-F1
#
_entry.id   AF-A0AAJ7BQS6-F1
#
_cell.length_a   1.000
_cell.length_b   1.000
_cell.length_c   1.000
_cell.angle_alpha   90.00
_cell.angle_beta   90.00
_cell.angle_gamma   90.00
#
_symmetry.space_group_name_H-M   'P 1'
#
loop_
_entity.id
_entity.type
_entity.pdbx_description
1 polymer ?
#
loop_
_entity_poly.entity_id
_entity_poly.type
_entity_poly.pdbx_seq_one_letter_code
_entity_poly.pdbx_strand_id
1 'polypeptide(L)'
;MAFLHAHSFECMKSELELFTLPPTQTTIESAQWIHYNPISSLTDDSPIEFVVPGNGDKYLDLAHTMLSLHVQLRSKDTSLADALSKAAPVNNLLHLLFNQVDVFLNQKLVSPPNNAYAYRAYIETLLNYGPAAKGLHLSSVLWYNDTPGHMDDTAGKNIGLANRQAFVGKDRTVDLIGHLHCDVFNQEQFLLNCVELRLRLVRTIDGFSLMDPKSECSLHITETTLLVRRAKISPDILI
;
A
#
# COMPACT_ATOMS: atom_id res chain seq x y z
N MET A 1 -10.20 33.31 7.02
CA MET A 1 -9.13 33.58 6.04
C MET A 1 -8.05 32.54 6.24
N ALA A 2 -7.74 31.75 5.23
CA ALA A 2 -6.68 30.74 5.33
C ALA A 2 -5.34 31.46 5.54
N PHE A 3 -4.57 31.04 6.55
CA PHE A 3 -3.27 31.62 6.85
C PHE A 3 -2.28 31.22 5.75
N LEU A 4 -2.09 32.10 4.76
CA LEU A 4 -0.97 32.03 3.82
C LEU A 4 0.34 32.14 4.60
N HIS A 5 1.32 31.30 4.27
CA HIS A 5 2.61 31.29 4.94
C HIS A 5 3.33 32.62 4.68
N ALA A 6 3.97 33.21 5.70
CA ALA A 6 4.57 34.55 5.58
C ALA A 6 5.66 34.67 4.49
N HIS A 7 6.23 33.54 4.05
CA HIS A 7 7.22 33.46 2.98
C HIS A 7 6.67 32.97 1.63
N SER A 8 5.36 32.73 1.49
CA SER A 8 4.79 32.31 0.20
C SER A 8 4.64 33.50 -0.75
N PHE A 9 5.13 33.36 -1.97
CA PHE A 9 4.93 34.34 -3.04
C PHE A 9 3.61 34.09 -3.78
N GLU A 10 3.07 35.14 -4.40
CA GLU A 10 1.95 35.01 -5.33
C GLU A 10 2.39 34.18 -6.55
N CYS A 11 1.61 33.16 -6.92
CA CYS A 11 1.83 32.40 -8.16
C CYS A 11 0.62 32.53 -9.09
N MET A 12 0.89 32.52 -10.40
CA MET A 12 -0.16 32.40 -11.41
C MET A 12 -0.46 30.92 -11.67
N LYS A 13 -1.71 30.63 -12.02
CA LYS A 13 -2.09 29.32 -12.53
C LYS A 13 -1.40 29.07 -13.87
N SER A 14 -0.76 27.90 -14.02
CA SER A 14 -0.06 27.55 -15.26
C SER A 14 -0.99 27.54 -16.47
N GLU A 15 -2.29 27.29 -16.30
CA GLU A 15 -3.28 27.35 -17.38
C GLU A 15 -3.52 28.77 -17.93
N LEU A 16 -3.11 29.80 -17.19
CA LEU A 16 -3.20 31.21 -17.61
C LEU A 16 -1.96 31.68 -18.38
N GLU A 17 -0.87 30.90 -18.38
CA GLU A 17 0.38 31.26 -19.05
C GLU A 17 0.37 30.81 -20.53
N LEU A 18 -0.51 31.40 -21.32
CA LEU A 18 -0.78 30.97 -22.72
C LEU A 18 0.37 31.24 -23.71
N PHE A 19 1.28 32.15 -23.37
CA PHE A 19 2.32 32.63 -24.28
C PHE A 19 3.75 32.44 -23.75
N THR A 20 3.91 31.86 -22.55
CA THR A 20 5.23 31.54 -22.01
C THR A 20 5.69 30.20 -22.58
N LEU A 21 6.99 30.11 -22.85
CA LEU A 21 7.60 28.81 -23.12
C LEU A 21 7.64 28.04 -21.79
N PRO A 22 7.06 26.83 -21.72
CA PRO A 22 7.07 26.06 -20.48
C PRO A 22 8.53 25.73 -20.09
N PRO A 23 8.91 25.90 -18.82
CA PRO A 23 10.26 25.59 -18.37
C PRO A 23 10.53 24.08 -18.48
N THR A 24 11.74 23.72 -18.88
CA THR A 24 12.18 22.32 -18.91
C THR A 24 12.67 21.90 -17.54
N GLN A 25 12.15 20.79 -17.02
CA GLN A 25 12.64 20.21 -15.79
C GLN A 25 14.00 19.51 -16.01
N THR A 26 15.09 20.13 -15.54
CA THR A 26 16.46 19.61 -15.59
C THR A 26 16.98 19.14 -14.23
N THR A 27 16.23 19.38 -13.15
CA THR A 27 16.72 19.23 -11.78
C THR A 27 16.66 17.78 -11.27
N ILE A 28 15.72 16.97 -11.77
CA ILE A 28 15.73 15.51 -11.57
C ILE A 28 16.46 14.88 -12.75
N GLU A 29 17.68 14.43 -12.54
CA GLU A 29 18.52 13.84 -13.60
C GLU A 29 18.08 12.43 -13.96
N SER A 30 17.67 11.65 -12.96
CA SER A 30 17.21 10.27 -13.14
C SER A 30 16.39 9.80 -11.95
N ALA A 31 15.49 8.85 -12.18
CA ALA A 31 14.76 8.17 -11.11
C ALA A 31 14.68 6.67 -11.38
N GLN A 32 14.80 5.86 -10.33
CA GLN A 32 14.74 4.40 -10.43
C GLN A 32 14.02 3.80 -9.22
N TRP A 33 13.26 2.72 -9.43
CA TRP A 33 12.72 1.91 -8.33
C TRP A 33 13.78 0.96 -7.81
N ILE A 34 13.94 0.92 -6.49
CA ILE A 34 14.83 0.01 -5.78
C ILE A 34 13.97 -0.89 -4.89
N HIS A 35 14.27 -2.18 -4.91
CA HIS A 35 13.55 -3.21 -4.18
C HIS A 35 14.25 -3.48 -2.85
N TYR A 36 13.49 -3.39 -1.76
CA TYR A 36 13.95 -3.68 -0.40
C TYR A 36 13.21 -4.89 0.15
N ASN A 37 13.98 -5.86 0.63
CA ASN A 37 13.45 -7.05 1.30
C ASN A 37 13.28 -6.77 2.81
N PRO A 38 12.43 -7.54 3.50
CA PRO A 38 12.29 -7.45 4.95
C PRO A 38 13.60 -7.79 5.66
N ILE A 39 13.79 -7.20 6.84
CA ILE A 39 14.97 -7.41 7.68
C ILE A 39 14.94 -8.81 8.31
N SER A 40 13.75 -9.25 8.72
CA SER A 40 13.51 -10.54 9.37
C SER A 40 12.79 -11.51 8.43
N SER A 41 12.97 -12.80 8.69
CA SER A 41 12.16 -13.84 8.03
C SER A 41 10.68 -13.62 8.32
N LEU A 42 9.86 -13.86 7.31
CA LEU A 42 8.41 -13.72 7.42
C LEU A 42 7.84 -14.82 8.32
N THR A 43 7.15 -14.41 9.38
CA THR A 43 6.33 -15.29 10.21
C THR A 43 4.95 -14.65 10.38
N ASP A 44 3.95 -15.46 10.72
CA ASP A 44 2.58 -14.96 10.80
C ASP A 44 2.33 -14.04 12.01
N ASP A 45 3.09 -14.24 13.09
CA ASP A 45 2.94 -13.48 14.34
C ASP A 45 3.89 -12.28 14.47
N SER A 46 4.93 -12.19 13.64
CA SER A 46 5.91 -11.10 13.74
C SER A 46 5.58 -9.92 12.80
N PRO A 47 5.82 -8.67 13.23
CA PRO A 47 5.77 -7.53 12.34
C PRO A 47 6.79 -7.65 11.20
N ILE A 48 6.40 -7.20 10.01
CA ILE A 48 7.29 -7.12 8.86
C ILE A 48 7.98 -5.76 8.89
N GLU A 49 9.31 -5.76 8.89
CA GLU A 49 10.09 -4.54 8.95
C GLU A 49 10.96 -4.35 7.70
N PHE A 50 10.96 -3.13 7.17
CA PHE A 50 11.82 -2.69 6.08
C PHE A 50 12.69 -1.53 6.53
N VAL A 51 13.96 -1.53 6.13
CA VAL A 51 14.87 -0.39 6.30
C VAL A 51 15.38 0.04 4.93
N VAL A 52 15.11 1.29 4.59
CA VAL A 52 15.65 1.97 3.42
C VAL A 52 16.74 2.91 3.94
N PRO A 53 18.02 2.58 3.71
CA PRO A 53 19.13 3.34 4.26
C PRO A 53 19.14 4.75 3.68
N GLY A 54 19.31 5.75 4.55
CA GLY A 54 19.45 7.15 4.14
C GLY A 54 20.80 7.46 3.46
N ASN A 55 21.73 6.51 3.48
CA ASN A 55 23.07 6.70 2.92
C ASN A 55 23.01 6.77 1.38
N GLY A 56 23.34 7.92 0.83
CA GLY A 56 23.48 8.15 -0.62
C GLY A 56 23.05 9.54 -1.06
N ASP A 57 23.39 9.90 -2.28
CA ASP A 57 23.16 11.25 -2.84
C ASP A 57 21.79 11.39 -3.53
N LYS A 58 20.90 10.42 -3.31
CA LYS A 58 19.58 10.35 -3.96
C LYS A 58 18.50 10.67 -2.95
N TYR A 59 17.52 11.44 -3.39
CA TYR A 59 16.33 11.75 -2.61
C TYR A 59 15.31 10.62 -2.77
N LEU A 60 14.44 10.43 -1.79
CA LEU A 60 13.40 9.40 -1.84
C LEU A 60 12.08 10.03 -2.27
N ASP A 61 11.48 9.50 -3.33
CA ASP A 61 10.12 9.83 -3.76
C ASP A 61 9.15 8.94 -2.99
N LEU A 62 8.62 9.49 -1.90
CA LEU A 62 7.73 8.78 -0.99
C LEU A 62 6.37 8.50 -1.66
N ALA A 63 5.86 9.43 -2.48
CA ALA A 63 4.57 9.28 -3.16
C ALA A 63 4.49 8.02 -4.02
N HIS A 64 5.62 7.65 -4.65
CA HIS A 64 5.71 6.48 -5.53
C HIS A 64 6.29 5.24 -4.83
N THR A 65 6.20 5.18 -3.49
CA THR A 65 6.56 4.00 -2.72
C THR A 65 5.42 2.98 -2.75
N MET A 66 5.73 1.76 -3.20
CA MET A 66 4.76 0.67 -3.34
C MET A 66 5.17 -0.52 -2.49
N LEU A 67 4.18 -1.20 -1.90
CA LEU A 67 4.34 -2.48 -1.24
C LEU A 67 3.91 -3.59 -2.21
N SER A 68 4.75 -4.60 -2.38
CA SER A 68 4.44 -5.84 -3.09
C SER A 68 4.33 -6.99 -2.10
N LEU A 69 3.29 -7.82 -2.24
CA LEU A 69 3.02 -8.99 -1.42
C LEU A 69 2.70 -10.19 -2.30
N HIS A 70 3.23 -11.35 -1.93
CA HIS A 70 2.80 -12.64 -2.43
C HIS A 70 2.09 -13.36 -1.28
N VAL A 71 0.81 -13.66 -1.46
CA VAL A 71 -0.06 -14.18 -0.39
C VAL A 71 -0.65 -15.52 -0.81
N GLN A 72 -0.63 -16.48 0.10
CA GLN A 72 -1.19 -17.81 -0.10
C GLN A 72 -2.25 -18.10 0.96
N LEU A 73 -3.41 -18.61 0.54
CA LEU A 73 -4.40 -19.16 1.45
C LEU A 73 -4.06 -20.61 1.78
N ARG A 74 -4.03 -20.94 3.07
CA ARG A 74 -3.82 -22.30 3.55
C ARG A 74 -4.98 -22.72 4.45
N SER A 75 -5.31 -24.00 4.41
CA SER A 75 -6.15 -24.62 5.43
C SER A 75 -5.32 -24.88 6.68
N LYS A 76 -5.86 -24.62 7.87
CA LYS A 76 -5.24 -24.94 9.15
C LYS A 76 -5.08 -26.45 9.33
N ASP A 77 -6.05 -27.21 8.82
CA ASP A 77 -6.00 -28.67 8.77
C ASP A 77 -5.79 -29.15 7.34
N THR A 78 -4.72 -29.90 7.11
CA THR A 78 -4.33 -30.42 5.78
C THR A 78 -5.29 -31.45 5.21
N SER A 79 -6.21 -31.98 6.03
CA SER A 79 -7.27 -32.93 5.63
C SER A 79 -8.52 -32.25 5.05
N LEU A 80 -8.71 -30.94 5.28
CA LEU A 80 -9.90 -30.19 4.88
C LEU A 80 -9.70 -29.46 3.55
N ALA A 81 -9.45 -30.22 2.47
CA ALA A 81 -9.24 -29.65 1.14
C ALA A 81 -10.44 -28.79 0.65
N ASP A 82 -11.66 -29.10 1.11
CA ASP A 82 -12.88 -28.36 0.76
C ASP A 82 -13.01 -27.02 1.49
N ALA A 83 -12.26 -26.77 2.58
CA ALA A 83 -12.34 -25.51 3.34
C ALA A 83 -11.95 -24.29 2.48
N LEU A 84 -10.94 -24.47 1.62
CA LEU A 84 -10.46 -23.44 0.68
C LEU A 84 -11.54 -23.01 -0.33
N SER A 85 -12.50 -23.87 -0.63
CA SER A 85 -13.58 -23.56 -1.58
C SER A 85 -14.67 -22.64 -1.01
N LYS A 86 -14.62 -22.35 0.29
CA LYS A 86 -15.62 -21.51 0.98
C LYS A 86 -15.02 -20.25 1.60
N ALA A 87 -13.70 -20.23 1.79
CA ALA A 87 -12.98 -19.07 2.25
C ALA A 87 -12.62 -18.15 1.09
N ALA A 88 -12.78 -16.84 1.29
CA ALA A 88 -12.38 -15.83 0.34
C ALA A 88 -11.80 -14.60 1.07
N PRO A 89 -10.74 -13.98 0.55
CA PRO A 89 -10.14 -12.80 1.18
C PRO A 89 -11.13 -11.63 1.18
N VAL A 90 -11.11 -10.78 2.20
CA VAL A 90 -11.91 -9.54 2.28
C VAL A 90 -11.45 -8.53 1.20
N ASN A 91 -12.34 -7.61 0.83
CA ASN A 91 -12.11 -6.64 -0.24
C ASN A 91 -10.98 -5.67 0.16
N ASN A 92 -10.08 -5.31 -0.75
CA ASN A 92 -8.87 -4.52 -0.44
C ASN A 92 -7.81 -5.28 0.38
N LEU A 93 -7.55 -6.54 0.00
CA LEU A 93 -6.73 -7.47 0.76
C LEU A 93 -5.34 -6.93 1.11
N LEU A 94 -4.65 -6.22 0.19
CA LEU A 94 -3.29 -5.72 0.43
C LEU A 94 -3.22 -4.87 1.71
N HIS A 95 -4.25 -4.04 1.95
CA HIS A 95 -4.29 -3.16 3.11
C HIS A 95 -4.90 -3.83 4.35
N LEU A 96 -5.94 -4.66 4.18
CA LEU A 96 -6.61 -5.32 5.31
C LEU A 96 -5.73 -6.39 5.98
N LEU A 97 -4.68 -6.86 5.33
CA LEU A 97 -3.66 -7.72 5.93
C LEU A 97 -2.89 -7.05 7.08
N PHE A 98 -2.91 -5.71 7.18
CA PHE A 98 -2.18 -4.97 8.21
C PHE A 98 -3.11 -4.12 9.07
N ASN A 99 -2.94 -4.26 10.38
CA ASN A 99 -3.72 -3.50 11.36
C ASN A 99 -3.08 -2.13 11.65
N GLN A 100 -1.75 -2.09 11.58
CA GLN A 100 -0.94 -0.90 11.87
C GLN A 100 0.26 -0.85 10.92
N VAL A 101 0.56 0.35 10.43
CA VAL A 101 1.75 0.65 9.62
C VAL A 101 2.46 1.83 10.24
N ASP A 102 3.62 1.56 10.83
CA ASP A 102 4.45 2.58 11.45
C ASP A 102 5.55 3.04 10.51
N VAL A 103 5.68 4.36 10.38
CA VAL A 103 6.70 5.03 9.58
C VAL A 103 7.66 5.74 10.51
N PHE A 104 8.93 5.35 10.45
CA PHE A 104 10.02 5.96 11.19
C PHE A 104 10.96 6.69 10.22
N LEU A 105 11.32 7.92 10.58
CA LEU A 105 12.37 8.68 9.92
C LEU A 105 13.51 8.90 10.91
N ASN A 106 14.72 8.42 10.61
CA ASN A 106 15.87 8.44 11.54
C ASN A 106 15.50 7.95 12.95
N GLN A 107 14.86 6.78 13.04
CA GLN A 107 14.39 6.16 14.29
C GLN A 107 13.31 6.92 15.06
N LYS A 108 12.84 8.06 14.57
CA LYS A 108 11.72 8.80 15.14
C LYS A 108 10.42 8.39 14.46
N LEU A 109 9.44 7.96 15.26
CA LEU A 109 8.10 7.67 14.76
C LEU A 109 7.45 8.96 14.22
N VAL A 110 6.99 8.92 12.97
CA VAL A 110 6.32 10.05 12.31
C VAL A 110 4.84 9.74 12.08
N SER A 111 4.48 8.48 11.88
CA SER A 111 3.08 8.07 11.78
C SER A 111 2.38 8.14 13.14
N PRO A 112 1.07 8.44 13.17
CA PRO A 112 0.29 8.31 14.40
C PRO A 112 0.25 6.83 14.82
N PRO A 113 0.50 6.50 16.10
CA PRO A 113 0.39 5.13 16.59
C PRO A 113 -1.10 4.74 16.69
N ASN A 114 -1.65 4.19 15.62
CA ASN A 114 -3.06 3.83 15.52
C ASN A 114 -3.25 2.44 14.91
N ASN A 115 -4.06 1.62 15.57
CA ASN A 115 -4.42 0.26 15.17
C ASN A 115 -5.66 0.25 14.25
N ALA A 116 -5.76 1.23 13.35
CA ALA A 116 -6.91 1.39 12.46
C ALA A 116 -6.49 1.62 11.01
N TYR A 117 -5.26 1.21 10.64
CA TYR A 117 -4.75 1.37 9.28
C TYR A 117 -5.68 0.69 8.26
N ALA A 118 -6.08 -0.55 8.53
CA ALA A 118 -6.99 -1.31 7.68
C ALA A 118 -8.29 -0.55 7.35
N TYR A 119 -8.94 0.01 8.38
CA TYR A 119 -10.17 0.80 8.22
C TYR A 119 -9.92 2.08 7.43
N ARG A 120 -8.85 2.80 7.78
CA ARG A 120 -8.45 4.03 7.11
C ARG A 120 -8.24 3.79 5.62
N ALA A 121 -7.41 2.81 5.28
CA ALA A 121 -7.10 2.44 3.91
C ALA A 121 -8.38 2.06 3.14
N TYR A 122 -9.24 1.21 3.72
CA TYR A 122 -10.50 0.84 3.08
C TYR A 122 -11.41 2.04 2.81
N ILE A 123 -11.59 2.93 3.79
CA ILE A 123 -12.44 4.13 3.64
C ILE A 123 -11.84 5.10 2.63
N GLU A 124 -10.53 5.33 2.66
CA GLU A 124 -9.84 6.19 1.69
C GLU A 124 -9.98 5.62 0.27
N THR A 125 -9.79 4.31 0.08
CA THR A 125 -9.98 3.67 -1.23
C THR A 125 -11.43 3.78 -1.70
N LEU A 126 -12.39 3.59 -0.79
CA LEU A 126 -13.82 3.65 -1.10
C LEU A 126 -14.28 5.05 -1.52
N LEU A 127 -13.85 6.09 -0.81
CA LEU A 127 -14.32 7.46 -0.99
C LEU A 127 -13.56 8.23 -2.07
N ASN A 128 -12.24 8.01 -2.21
CA ASN A 128 -11.41 8.83 -3.09
C ASN A 128 -11.36 8.32 -4.53
N TYR A 129 -11.65 7.04 -4.78
CA TYR A 129 -11.56 6.46 -6.12
C TYR A 129 -12.92 6.30 -6.79
N GLY A 130 -13.01 6.80 -8.03
CA GLY A 130 -14.14 6.61 -8.91
C GLY A 130 -14.26 5.18 -9.48
N PRO A 131 -15.36 4.87 -10.19
CA PRO A 131 -15.61 3.53 -10.73
C PRO A 131 -14.54 3.06 -11.72
N ALA A 132 -13.95 3.98 -12.51
CA ALA A 132 -12.88 3.65 -13.45
C ALA A 132 -11.61 3.11 -12.75
N ALA A 133 -11.21 3.73 -11.64
CA ALA A 133 -10.07 3.27 -10.85
C ALA A 133 -10.36 1.91 -10.19
N LYS A 134 -11.57 1.74 -9.65
CA LYS A 134 -12.03 0.50 -9.01
C LYS A 134 -12.11 -0.69 -9.99
N GLY A 135 -12.35 -0.43 -11.28
CA GLY A 135 -12.35 -1.46 -12.33
C GLY A 135 -10.99 -1.72 -13.00
N LEU A 136 -9.97 -0.89 -12.71
CA LEU A 136 -8.65 -0.96 -13.34
C LEU A 136 -7.58 -1.23 -12.28
N HIS A 137 -6.79 -0.21 -11.92
CA HIS A 137 -5.58 -0.41 -11.12
C HIS A 137 -5.87 -0.92 -9.70
N LEU A 138 -7.03 -0.64 -9.11
CA LEU A 138 -7.35 -1.16 -7.77
C LEU A 138 -7.56 -2.69 -7.75
N SER A 139 -7.67 -3.35 -8.90
CA SER A 139 -7.58 -4.81 -8.96
C SER A 139 -6.24 -5.35 -8.44
N SER A 140 -5.15 -4.55 -8.48
CA SER A 140 -3.82 -4.94 -7.96
C SER A 140 -3.77 -5.04 -6.44
N VAL A 141 -4.70 -4.38 -5.73
CA VAL A 141 -4.88 -4.51 -4.27
C VAL A 141 -6.04 -5.44 -3.92
N LEU A 142 -6.52 -6.20 -4.91
CA LEU A 142 -7.67 -7.10 -4.83
C LEU A 142 -8.99 -6.38 -4.49
N TRP A 143 -9.18 -5.16 -5.04
CA TRP A 143 -10.45 -4.45 -4.90
C TRP A 143 -11.49 -4.94 -5.91
N TYR A 144 -12.60 -5.48 -5.41
CA TYR A 144 -13.79 -5.80 -6.20
C TYR A 144 -15.03 -5.34 -5.45
N ASN A 145 -15.87 -4.52 -6.10
CA ASN A 145 -17.09 -4.01 -5.47
C ASN A 145 -18.01 -5.16 -5.09
N ASP A 146 -18.41 -5.17 -3.82
CA ASP A 146 -19.40 -6.12 -3.32
C ASP A 146 -20.79 -5.81 -3.86
N THR A 147 -21.61 -6.85 -3.96
CA THR A 147 -23.00 -6.70 -4.39
C THR A 147 -23.81 -5.99 -3.31
N PRO A 148 -24.50 -4.87 -3.62
CA PRO A 148 -25.30 -4.14 -2.63
C PRO A 148 -26.32 -5.05 -1.93
N GLY A 149 -26.36 -5.00 -0.60
CA GLY A 149 -27.25 -5.84 0.22
C GLY A 149 -26.77 -7.28 0.44
N HIS A 150 -25.65 -7.68 -0.14
CA HIS A 150 -25.07 -9.02 -0.05
C HIS A 150 -23.59 -9.00 0.34
N MET A 151 -23.10 -7.95 1.01
CA MET A 151 -21.68 -7.80 1.35
C MET A 151 -21.15 -8.95 2.21
N ASP A 152 -21.97 -9.41 3.16
CA ASP A 152 -21.64 -10.52 4.07
C ASP A 152 -21.99 -11.91 3.51
N ASP A 153 -22.51 -11.99 2.28
CA ASP A 153 -22.95 -13.26 1.68
C ASP A 153 -21.74 -14.06 1.17
N THR A 154 -21.45 -15.17 1.84
CA THR A 154 -20.47 -16.17 1.40
C THR A 154 -21.08 -17.29 0.57
N ALA A 155 -22.37 -17.20 0.22
CA ALA A 155 -23.13 -18.23 -0.49
C ALA A 155 -23.19 -17.99 -2.02
N GLY A 156 -22.50 -16.97 -2.53
CA GLY A 156 -22.32 -16.70 -3.95
C GLY A 156 -23.19 -15.58 -4.52
N LYS A 157 -23.98 -14.87 -3.72
CA LYS A 157 -24.70 -13.65 -4.17
C LYS A 157 -23.78 -12.45 -4.27
N ASN A 158 -22.67 -12.47 -3.51
CA ASN A 158 -21.63 -11.46 -3.62
C ASN A 158 -20.69 -11.76 -4.80
N ILE A 159 -20.95 -11.11 -5.93
CA ILE A 159 -20.13 -11.26 -7.15
C ILE A 159 -18.68 -10.77 -6.89
N GLY A 160 -18.51 -9.71 -6.09
CA GLY A 160 -17.20 -9.18 -5.72
C GLY A 160 -16.38 -10.21 -4.94
N LEU A 161 -17.00 -10.91 -4.00
CA LEU A 161 -16.37 -12.00 -3.25
C LEU A 161 -15.98 -13.17 -4.16
N ALA A 162 -16.88 -13.58 -5.07
CA ALA A 162 -16.61 -14.66 -6.01
C ALA A 162 -15.41 -14.36 -6.93
N ASN A 163 -15.29 -13.11 -7.39
CA ASN A 163 -14.13 -12.67 -8.18
C ASN A 163 -12.84 -12.73 -7.36
N ARG A 164 -12.86 -12.25 -6.11
CA ARG A 164 -11.71 -12.32 -5.19
C ARG A 164 -11.29 -13.77 -4.91
N GLN A 165 -12.27 -14.64 -4.72
CA GLN A 165 -12.02 -16.06 -4.50
C GLN A 165 -11.34 -16.74 -5.69
N ALA A 166 -11.60 -16.31 -6.93
CA ALA A 166 -10.97 -16.91 -8.10
C ALA A 166 -9.43 -16.77 -8.12
N PHE A 167 -8.90 -15.72 -7.47
CA PHE A 167 -7.46 -15.49 -7.32
C PHE A 167 -6.82 -16.32 -6.21
N VAL A 168 -7.63 -16.79 -5.26
CA VAL A 168 -7.16 -17.47 -4.06
C VAL A 168 -7.72 -18.89 -4.04
N GLY A 169 -6.86 -19.85 -4.35
CA GLY A 169 -7.24 -21.26 -4.44
C GLY A 169 -6.14 -22.18 -3.94
N LYS A 170 -6.40 -23.49 -4.00
CA LYS A 170 -5.42 -24.50 -3.61
C LYS A 170 -4.11 -24.32 -4.38
N ASP A 171 -3.01 -24.19 -3.66
CA ASP A 171 -1.65 -24.00 -4.17
C ASP A 171 -1.48 -22.77 -5.09
N ARG A 172 -2.37 -21.78 -4.99
CA ARG A 172 -2.24 -20.50 -5.70
C ARG A 172 -1.72 -19.42 -4.77
N THR A 173 -0.72 -18.69 -5.24
CA THR A 173 -0.27 -17.43 -4.66
C THR A 173 -0.90 -16.28 -5.43
N VAL A 174 -1.43 -15.30 -4.71
CA VAL A 174 -1.89 -14.03 -5.28
C VAL A 174 -0.82 -12.96 -5.08
N ASP A 175 -0.51 -12.27 -6.17
CA ASP A 175 0.45 -11.17 -6.17
C ASP A 175 -0.31 -9.86 -6.06
N LEU A 176 0.04 -9.06 -5.06
CA LEU A 176 -0.61 -7.79 -4.75
C LEU A 176 0.43 -6.68 -4.77
N ILE A 177 0.08 -5.54 -5.35
CA ILE A 177 0.94 -4.35 -5.34
C ILE A 177 0.12 -3.07 -5.21
N GLY A 178 0.57 -2.14 -4.38
CA GLY A 178 -0.12 -0.87 -4.16
C GLY A 178 0.66 0.13 -3.30
N HIS A 179 0.19 1.37 -3.27
CA HIS A 179 0.76 2.44 -2.44
C HIS A 179 0.29 2.30 -0.99
N LEU A 180 1.12 2.70 -0.02
CA LEU A 180 0.75 2.66 1.39
C LEU A 180 -0.12 3.86 1.79
N HIS A 181 -1.23 3.59 2.46
CA HIS A 181 -2.11 4.61 3.06
C HIS A 181 -1.54 5.22 4.36
N CYS A 182 -0.41 5.92 4.27
CA CYS A 182 0.12 6.75 5.37
C CYS A 182 0.29 8.19 4.90
N ASP A 183 0.09 9.16 5.80
CA ASP A 183 0.13 10.60 5.47
C ASP A 183 1.41 11.02 4.76
N VAL A 184 2.55 10.48 5.19
CA VAL A 184 3.90 10.75 4.65
C VAL A 184 4.08 10.27 3.21
N PHE A 185 3.27 9.29 2.77
CA PHE A 185 3.27 8.80 1.38
C PHE A 185 2.22 9.51 0.50
N ASN A 186 1.33 10.33 1.08
CA ASN A 186 0.29 11.05 0.33
C ASN A 186 0.66 12.51 0.06
N GLN A 187 1.95 12.78 -0.13
CA GLN A 187 2.50 14.10 -0.36
C GLN A 187 3.60 14.02 -1.43
N GLU A 188 3.71 15.05 -2.27
CA GLU A 188 4.56 15.04 -3.48
C GLU A 188 6.01 15.51 -3.24
N GLN A 189 6.34 15.94 -2.02
CA GLN A 189 7.68 16.36 -1.65
C GLN A 189 8.60 15.15 -1.46
N PHE A 190 9.79 15.27 -2.04
CA PHE A 190 10.86 14.32 -1.85
C PHE A 190 11.36 14.35 -0.40
N LEU A 191 11.66 13.18 0.14
CA LEU A 191 12.43 13.08 1.36
C LEU A 191 13.91 13.30 1.04
N LEU A 192 14.52 14.23 1.76
CA LEU A 192 15.94 14.55 1.65
C LEU A 192 16.82 13.29 1.81
N ASN A 193 18.01 13.35 1.24
CA ASN A 193 19.05 12.37 1.49
C ASN A 193 19.45 12.34 2.98
N CYS A 194 20.20 11.31 3.38
CA CYS A 194 20.67 11.11 4.76
C CYS A 194 19.54 10.92 5.80
N VAL A 195 18.30 10.70 5.35
CA VAL A 195 17.18 10.28 6.22
C VAL A 195 16.89 8.81 5.97
N GLU A 196 17.09 7.98 6.99
CA GLU A 196 16.68 6.59 6.98
C GLU A 196 15.17 6.50 7.10
N LEU A 197 14.55 5.76 6.18
CA LEU A 197 13.13 5.41 6.23
C LEU A 197 13.03 3.97 6.74
N ARG A 198 12.32 3.76 7.84
CA ARG A 198 11.97 2.43 8.35
C ARG A 198 10.46 2.27 8.41
N LEU A 199 9.98 1.14 7.89
CA LEU A 199 8.57 0.75 7.92
C LEU A 199 8.41 -0.47 8.80
N ARG A 200 7.37 -0.47 9.64
CA ARG A 200 6.95 -1.62 10.43
C ARG A 200 5.48 -1.89 10.18
N LEU A 201 5.17 -3.06 9.63
CA LEU A 201 3.83 -3.51 9.29
C LEU A 201 3.39 -4.59 10.28
N VAL A 202 2.35 -4.30 11.06
CA VAL A 202 1.76 -5.24 12.01
C VAL A 202 0.57 -5.91 11.35
N ARG A 203 0.58 -7.25 11.30
CA ARG A 203 -0.48 -8.02 10.65
C ARG A 203 -1.79 -7.96 11.42
N THR A 204 -2.90 -8.03 10.69
CA THR A 204 -4.22 -8.23 11.27
C THR A 204 -4.49 -9.71 11.50
N ILE A 205 -5.41 -10.02 12.42
CA ILE A 205 -5.92 -11.37 12.62
C ILE A 205 -6.63 -11.88 11.35
N ASP A 206 -6.52 -13.18 11.06
CA ASP A 206 -7.11 -13.78 9.86
C ASP A 206 -8.63 -13.58 9.77
N GLY A 207 -9.35 -13.58 10.90
CA GLY A 207 -10.80 -13.36 10.93
C GLY A 207 -11.23 -11.96 10.45
N PHE A 208 -10.31 -11.02 10.33
CA PHE A 208 -10.56 -9.70 9.78
C PHE A 208 -10.20 -9.60 8.29
N SER A 209 -9.17 -10.31 7.84
CA SER A 209 -8.71 -10.27 6.44
C SER A 209 -9.34 -11.35 5.55
N LEU A 210 -10.03 -12.33 6.15
CA LEU A 210 -10.65 -13.46 5.46
C LEU A 210 -12.13 -13.61 5.82
N MET A 211 -12.98 -13.80 4.81
CA MET A 211 -14.36 -14.26 4.98
C MET A 211 -14.36 -15.79 4.95
N ASP A 212 -14.26 -16.39 6.14
CA ASP A 212 -14.31 -17.84 6.33
C ASP A 212 -15.33 -18.19 7.43
N PRO A 213 -16.54 -18.65 7.06
CA PRO A 213 -17.60 -18.99 8.01
C PRO A 213 -17.20 -20.04 9.05
N LYS A 214 -16.20 -20.88 8.73
CA LYS A 214 -15.76 -21.97 9.61
C LYS A 214 -14.45 -21.67 10.33
N SER A 215 -13.75 -20.60 9.95
CA SER A 215 -12.45 -20.22 10.51
C SER A 215 -11.38 -21.32 10.41
N GLU A 216 -11.48 -22.15 9.37
CA GLU A 216 -10.60 -23.28 9.06
C GLU A 216 -9.38 -22.87 8.22
N CYS A 217 -9.33 -21.64 7.71
CA CYS A 217 -8.25 -21.15 6.82
C CYS A 217 -7.45 -19.98 7.44
N SER A 218 -6.24 -19.78 6.92
CA SER A 218 -5.30 -18.70 7.28
C SER A 218 -4.58 -18.16 6.04
N LEU A 219 -4.24 -16.87 6.05
CA LEU A 219 -3.47 -16.23 4.98
C LEU A 219 -2.00 -16.19 5.37
N HIS A 220 -1.11 -16.59 4.46
CA HIS A 220 0.33 -16.57 4.67
C HIS A 220 1.00 -15.68 3.63
N ILE A 221 1.81 -14.74 4.09
CA ILE A 221 2.63 -13.92 3.21
C ILE A 221 3.91 -14.72 2.91
N THR A 222 4.06 -15.19 1.68
CA THR A 222 5.22 -15.98 1.27
C THR A 222 6.42 -15.10 0.95
N GLU A 223 6.17 -13.98 0.29
CA GLU A 223 7.19 -13.00 -0.09
C GLU A 223 6.63 -11.59 0.02
N THR A 224 7.49 -10.63 0.31
CA THR A 224 7.13 -9.22 0.31
C THR A 224 8.34 -8.38 -0.04
N THR A 225 8.10 -7.32 -0.81
CA THR A 225 9.13 -6.39 -1.25
C THR A 225 8.58 -4.97 -1.17
N LEU A 226 9.38 -4.05 -0.65
CA LEU A 226 9.09 -2.61 -0.69
C LEU A 226 9.81 -2.00 -1.89
N LEU A 227 9.06 -1.39 -2.81
CA LEU A 227 9.60 -0.67 -3.95
C LEU A 227 9.64 0.82 -3.62
N VAL A 228 10.84 1.38 -3.52
CA VAL A 228 11.04 2.81 -3.25
C VAL A 228 11.69 3.46 -4.45
N ARG A 229 11.10 4.56 -4.93
CA ARG A 229 11.66 5.34 -6.03
C ARG A 229 12.73 6.30 -5.50
N ARG A 230 13.95 6.19 -6.02
CA ARG A 230 15.07 7.08 -5.70
C ARG A 230 15.34 8.02 -6.87
N ALA A 231 15.38 9.32 -6.61
CA ALA A 231 15.66 10.35 -7.59
C ALA A 231 17.07 10.93 -7.37
N LYS A 232 17.86 11.02 -8.44
CA LYS A 232 19.11 11.78 -8.47
C LYS A 232 18.78 13.23 -8.80
N ILE A 233 19.15 14.13 -7.91
CA ILE A 233 18.91 15.56 -8.05
C ILE A 233 20.20 16.23 -8.53
N SER A 234 20.06 17.23 -9.41
CA SER A 234 21.16 18.06 -9.88
C SER A 234 21.83 18.77 -8.69
N PRO A 235 23.18 18.82 -8.66
CA PRO A 235 23.92 19.46 -7.57
C PRO A 235 23.62 20.95 -7.42
N ASP A 236 23.14 21.62 -8.45
CA ASP A 236 22.84 23.06 -8.44
C ASP A 236 21.71 23.45 -7.44
N ILE A 237 20.95 22.46 -6.98
CA ILE A 237 19.77 22.65 -6.11
C ILE A 237 19.90 21.90 -4.78
N LEU A 238 20.99 21.15 -4.59
CA LEU A 238 21.29 20.54 -3.31
C LEU A 238 21.61 21.65 -2.30
N ILE A 239 20.80 21.73 -1.23
CA ILE A 239 20.95 22.68 -0.12
C ILE A 239 22.02 22.18 0.85
#